data_AF-A0A7M7QAP8-F1
#
_entry.id   AF-A0A7M7QAP8-F1
#
_cell.length_a   1.000
_cell.length_b   1.000
_cell.length_c   1.000
_cell.angle_alpha   90.00
_cell.angle_beta   90.00
_cell.angle_gamma   90.00
#
_symmetry.space_group_name_H-M   'P 1'
#
loop_
_entity.id
_entity.type
_entity.pdbx_description
1 polymer ?
#
loop_
_entity_poly.entity_id
_entity_poly.type
_entity_poly.pdbx_seq_one_letter_code
_entity_poly.pdbx_strand_id
1 'polypeptide(L)'
;MRWPGEPKPLHGGLQVREDDCSYVWQIPVSERCDWVRKTDDCRVDSFVPYPTLLFCSFGTESSAVFALGLALLVLWLLYLFLVLGTTADTFFRRSFCPSLSIIASVLRLSENIAGVTILAFGNGSPDIFTSLVTSEDERLIMFTELIGAGVFVTAIIAGSVVVCSPFRLQPRYFVRDACFYILAACWISYVVGDDVVHLWEALSCILIYVLFIVVVVSMQKAENRRDRRNKRMPRLQDPEVLRAFVENRRSDSGAPLPRPLRSRAFDVQAKLDVAITREVEREGAAATGSVLPPPPSTSRPRGLVREFFYDASPINLDEWRRSKPTVKLLLVLRAPFMLVLQLCVPVVNETAEKRGWSKLLNCAQIWLTPLVALCVLELWDARLGPVPLMLAFFCCTTAIALLIFCTTAVDRIPKYHNALAFVGFLTAMLVVYAVAQEVMAVLECVGFASGISDAMLGITLLAWGNSVGGRGLVSCWILGVR
;
A
#
# COMPACT_ATOMS: atom_id res chain seq x y z
N MET A 1 16.55 37.60 16.02
CA MET A 1 15.91 38.41 17.08
C MET A 1 15.49 39.74 16.45
N ARG A 2 14.22 39.87 16.02
CA ARG A 2 13.62 41.17 15.65
C ARG A 2 12.98 41.79 16.89
N TRP A 3 13.11 43.10 17.02
CA TRP A 3 12.55 43.86 18.13
C TRP A 3 11.01 43.92 18.03
N PRO A 4 10.28 43.85 19.15
CA PRO A 4 8.83 43.99 19.15
C PRO A 4 8.47 45.44 18.79
N GLY A 5 8.05 45.66 17.54
CA GLY A 5 7.65 46.99 17.04
C GLY A 5 7.95 47.29 15.57
N GLU A 6 8.65 46.42 14.83
CA GLU A 6 8.81 46.63 13.38
C GLU A 6 7.48 46.39 12.63
N PRO A 7 7.05 47.32 11.75
CA PRO A 7 5.88 47.10 10.91
C PRO A 7 6.15 45.94 9.95
N LYS A 8 5.23 44.96 9.93
CA LYS A 8 5.24 43.84 8.99
C LYS A 8 5.34 44.39 7.55
N PRO A 9 6.17 43.82 6.67
CA PRO A 9 6.28 44.30 5.30
C PRO A 9 4.91 44.19 4.60
N LEU A 10 4.31 45.35 4.29
CA LEU A 10 3.07 45.46 3.51
C LEU A 10 3.42 45.76 2.06
N HIS A 11 2.98 44.90 1.14
CA HIS A 11 2.90 45.20 -0.29
C HIS A 11 1.49 44.89 -0.78
N GLY A 12 0.77 45.92 -1.26
CA GLY A 12 -0.61 45.79 -1.75
C GLY A 12 -1.71 45.76 -0.68
N GLY A 13 -1.41 46.06 0.59
CA GLY A 13 -2.44 46.21 1.64
C GLY A 13 -2.84 44.92 2.36
N LEU A 14 -2.27 43.76 2.01
CA LEU A 14 -2.49 42.47 2.69
C LEU A 14 -1.29 42.11 3.56
N GLN A 15 -1.54 41.60 4.77
CA GLN A 15 -0.49 41.11 5.66
C GLN A 15 0.11 39.83 5.08
N VAL A 16 1.39 39.84 4.71
CA VAL A 16 2.13 38.61 4.40
C VAL A 16 2.20 37.80 5.69
N ARG A 17 1.65 36.58 5.68
CA ARG A 17 1.84 35.63 6.78
C ARG A 17 3.27 35.11 6.65
N GLU A 18 4.13 35.44 7.62
CA GLU A 18 5.58 35.14 7.55
C GLU A 18 5.89 33.63 7.54
N ASP A 19 4.87 32.80 7.80
CA ASP A 19 5.00 31.36 8.01
C ASP A 19 4.60 30.53 6.78
N ASP A 20 4.18 31.14 5.66
CA ASP A 20 3.58 30.46 4.51
C ASP A 20 4.51 30.50 3.28
N CYS A 21 4.82 29.32 2.72
CA CYS A 21 5.74 29.16 1.60
C CYS A 21 5.16 29.65 0.25
N SER A 22 3.84 29.75 0.11
CA SER A 22 3.16 30.26 -1.09
C SER A 22 3.56 31.70 -1.44
N TYR A 23 4.02 32.48 -0.45
CA TYR A 23 4.46 33.86 -0.65
C TYR A 23 5.89 34.03 -1.17
N VAL A 24 6.61 32.94 -1.49
CA VAL A 24 8.01 32.99 -1.96
C VAL A 24 8.21 33.93 -3.17
N TRP A 25 7.20 34.06 -4.04
CA TRP A 25 7.26 34.95 -5.20
C TRP A 25 7.15 36.44 -4.85
N GLN A 26 6.63 36.78 -3.67
CA GLN A 26 6.53 38.15 -3.16
C GLN A 26 7.84 38.66 -2.55
N ILE A 27 8.76 37.74 -2.23
CA ILE A 27 10.09 38.05 -1.70
C ILE A 27 11.06 38.43 -2.84
N PRO A 28 11.94 39.44 -2.66
CA PRO A 28 12.96 39.80 -3.64
C PRO A 28 13.87 38.62 -3.99
N VAL A 29 14.28 38.55 -5.26
CA VAL A 29 14.98 37.38 -5.86
C VAL A 29 16.20 36.92 -5.05
N SER A 30 16.97 37.84 -4.49
CA SER A 30 18.18 37.55 -3.70
C SER A 30 17.91 36.92 -2.34
N GLU A 31 16.72 37.13 -1.77
CA GLU A 31 16.37 36.67 -0.42
C GLU A 31 15.51 35.39 -0.42
N ARG A 32 15.07 34.92 -1.60
CA ARG A 32 14.17 33.75 -1.72
C ARG A 32 14.78 32.46 -1.16
N CYS A 33 16.06 32.20 -1.40
CA CYS A 33 16.71 31.02 -0.86
C CYS A 33 16.80 31.05 0.68
N ASP A 34 17.13 32.22 1.23
CA ASP A 34 17.21 32.40 2.69
C ASP A 34 15.84 32.33 3.35
N TRP A 35 14.79 32.79 2.66
CA TRP A 35 13.39 32.62 3.07
C TRP A 35 13.00 31.14 3.13
N VAL A 36 13.18 30.40 2.03
CA VAL A 36 12.85 28.97 1.93
C VAL A 36 13.56 28.12 2.99
N ARG A 37 14.77 28.51 3.41
CA ARG A 37 15.50 27.82 4.49
C ARG A 37 15.02 28.12 5.91
N LYS A 38 14.38 29.29 6.11
CA LYS A 38 13.96 29.77 7.43
C LYS A 38 12.49 29.51 7.72
N THR A 39 11.66 29.39 6.69
CA THR A 39 10.24 29.14 6.81
C THR A 39 10.00 27.63 6.99
N ASP A 40 9.38 27.25 8.09
CA ASP A 40 9.11 25.84 8.42
C ASP A 40 8.13 25.19 7.43
N ASP A 41 7.15 25.92 6.91
CA ASP A 41 6.19 25.44 5.90
C ASP A 41 6.85 25.08 4.55
N CYS A 42 8.01 25.67 4.24
CA CYS A 42 8.80 25.26 3.07
C CYS A 42 9.56 23.94 3.28
N ARG A 43 9.55 23.38 4.50
CA ARG A 43 10.21 22.12 4.83
C ARG A 43 9.23 20.97 4.68
N VAL A 44 9.26 20.37 3.50
CA VAL A 44 8.46 19.18 3.23
C VAL A 44 9.10 17.92 3.80
N ASP A 45 8.28 17.04 4.36
CA ASP A 45 8.68 15.72 4.88
C ASP A 45 9.02 14.77 3.72
N SER A 46 10.28 14.84 3.28
CA SER A 46 10.85 13.98 2.23
C SER A 46 12.34 13.73 2.44
N PHE A 47 12.85 12.63 1.87
CA PHE A 47 14.28 12.31 1.87
C PHE A 47 15.12 13.39 1.16
N VAL A 48 14.53 14.07 0.18
CA VAL A 48 15.19 15.16 -0.58
C VAL A 48 14.43 16.47 -0.34
N PRO A 49 15.10 17.55 0.12
CA PRO A 49 14.45 18.85 0.29
C PRO A 49 14.27 19.57 -1.05
N TYR A 50 13.20 19.25 -1.77
CA TYR A 50 12.92 19.77 -3.11
C TYR A 50 12.84 21.32 -3.19
N PRO A 51 12.19 22.04 -2.25
CA PRO A 51 12.13 23.50 -2.30
C PRO A 51 13.52 24.13 -2.19
N THR A 52 14.37 23.61 -1.30
CA THR A 52 15.77 24.08 -1.19
C THR A 52 16.54 23.77 -2.48
N LEU A 53 16.34 22.59 -3.08
CA LEU A 53 17.01 22.22 -4.31
C LEU A 53 16.61 23.15 -5.48
N LEU A 54 15.33 23.48 -5.61
CA LEU A 54 14.83 24.36 -6.67
C LEU A 54 15.22 25.84 -6.45
N PHE A 55 14.94 26.40 -5.28
CA PHE A 55 15.12 27.82 -5.02
C PHE A 55 16.55 28.21 -4.62
N CYS A 56 17.36 27.31 -4.05
CA CYS A 56 18.74 27.59 -3.67
C CYS A 56 19.80 27.03 -4.64
N SER A 57 19.64 25.80 -5.15
CA SER A 57 20.69 25.20 -6.01
C SER A 57 20.58 25.66 -7.47
N PHE A 58 19.38 25.66 -8.05
CA PHE A 58 19.17 26.26 -9.38
C PHE A 58 19.08 27.79 -9.30
N GLY A 59 18.48 28.30 -8.23
CA GLY A 59 18.36 29.74 -7.98
C GLY A 59 17.29 30.40 -8.86
N THR A 60 16.83 31.56 -8.41
CA THR A 60 15.83 32.38 -9.13
C THR A 60 16.43 33.56 -9.88
N GLU A 61 17.76 33.72 -9.87
CA GLU A 61 18.44 34.86 -10.49
C GLU A 61 18.32 34.87 -12.02
N SER A 62 18.30 33.70 -12.64
CA SER A 62 18.12 33.57 -14.09
C SER A 62 16.91 32.69 -14.42
N SER A 63 15.98 33.25 -15.19
CA SER A 63 14.74 32.55 -15.56
C SER A 63 14.99 31.24 -16.32
N ALA A 64 16.09 31.15 -17.06
CA ALA A 64 16.45 29.94 -17.81
C ALA A 64 16.92 28.79 -16.89
N VAL A 65 17.72 29.07 -15.87
CA VAL A 65 18.20 28.04 -14.92
C VAL A 65 17.05 27.59 -14.01
N PHE A 66 16.20 28.52 -13.58
CA PHE A 66 14.99 28.19 -12.84
C PHE A 66 14.04 27.29 -13.67
N ALA A 67 13.79 27.63 -14.93
CA ALA A 67 12.96 26.82 -15.83
C ALA A 67 13.55 25.43 -16.08
N LEU A 68 14.88 25.31 -16.20
CA LEU A 68 15.56 24.02 -16.29
C LEU A 68 15.39 23.19 -15.01
N GLY A 69 15.56 23.81 -13.83
CA GLY A 69 15.33 23.16 -12.54
C GLY A 69 13.89 22.64 -12.41
N LEU A 70 12.90 23.47 -12.78
CA LEU A 70 11.50 23.08 -12.77
C LEU A 70 11.22 21.93 -13.77
N ALA A 71 11.79 21.99 -14.97
CA ALA A 71 11.64 20.92 -15.97
C ALA A 71 12.25 19.59 -15.51
N LEU A 72 13.42 19.62 -14.86
CA LEU A 72 14.04 18.44 -14.26
C LEU A 72 13.19 17.88 -13.11
N LEU A 73 12.58 18.74 -12.31
CA LEU A 73 11.71 18.35 -11.20
C LEU A 73 10.40 17.73 -11.70
N VAL A 74 9.81 18.25 -12.78
CA VAL A 74 8.66 17.63 -13.46
C VAL A 74 9.04 16.29 -14.10
N LEU A 75 10.23 16.18 -14.70
CA LEU A 75 10.72 14.92 -15.26
C LEU A 75 10.97 13.88 -14.16
N TRP A 76 11.48 14.30 -13.01
CA TRP A 76 11.62 13.48 -11.81
C TRP A 76 10.26 13.02 -11.28
N LEU A 77 9.27 13.90 -11.21
CA LEU A 77 7.90 13.56 -10.85
C LEU A 77 7.32 12.46 -11.76
N LEU A 78 7.48 12.62 -13.08
CA LEU A 78 7.06 11.61 -14.06
C LEU A 78 7.78 10.27 -13.87
N TYR A 79 9.07 10.31 -13.54
CA TYR A 79 9.83 9.12 -13.19
C TYR A 79 9.28 8.43 -11.94
N LEU A 80 9.01 9.17 -10.86
CA LEU A 80 8.42 8.63 -9.64
C LEU A 80 7.04 7.99 -9.90
N PHE A 81 6.19 8.60 -10.73
CA PHE A 81 4.91 8.01 -11.13
C PHE A 81 5.06 6.73 -11.94
N LEU A 82 6.01 6.71 -12.88
CA LEU A 82 6.32 5.53 -13.67
C LEU A 82 6.82 4.39 -12.76
N VAL A 83 7.66 4.71 -11.79
CA VAL A 83 8.16 3.76 -10.80
C VAL A 83 7.03 3.23 -9.93
N LEU A 84 6.18 4.09 -9.36
CA LEU A 84 5.01 3.68 -8.57
C LEU A 84 4.07 2.76 -9.37
N GLY A 85 3.74 3.15 -10.60
CA GLY A 85 2.83 2.39 -11.46
C GLY A 85 3.38 1.03 -11.88
N THR A 86 4.64 0.97 -12.33
CA THR A 86 5.27 -0.28 -12.75
C THR A 86 5.54 -1.21 -11.57
N THR A 87 5.87 -0.66 -10.40
CA THR A 87 6.04 -1.42 -9.17
C THR A 87 4.71 -2.01 -8.72
N ALA A 88 3.61 -1.24 -8.75
CA ALA A 88 2.25 -1.71 -8.45
C ALA A 88 1.86 -2.95 -9.26
N ASP A 89 2.11 -2.93 -10.57
CA ASP A 89 1.74 -4.03 -11.47
C ASP A 89 2.60 -5.28 -11.31
N THR A 90 3.91 -5.12 -11.08
CA THR A 90 4.86 -6.25 -11.11
C THR A 90 5.26 -6.73 -9.73
N PHE A 91 5.75 -5.84 -8.88
CA PHE A 91 6.25 -6.17 -7.55
C PHE A 91 5.11 -6.45 -6.58
N PHE A 92 4.15 -5.52 -6.47
CA PHE A 92 3.05 -5.68 -5.52
C PHE A 92 2.16 -6.84 -5.91
N ARG A 93 1.82 -7.00 -7.19
CA ARG A 93 1.04 -8.16 -7.64
C ARG A 93 1.68 -9.49 -7.24
N ARG A 94 3.01 -9.61 -7.34
CA ARG A 94 3.76 -10.83 -7.02
C ARG A 94 3.95 -11.06 -5.51
N SER A 95 4.12 -10.00 -4.74
CA SER A 95 4.53 -10.09 -3.33
C SER A 95 3.42 -9.78 -2.34
N PHE A 96 2.59 -8.78 -2.64
CA PHE A 96 1.58 -8.23 -1.75
C PHE A 96 0.31 -9.08 -1.70
N CYS A 97 -0.22 -9.49 -2.86
CA CYS A 97 -1.45 -10.28 -2.94
C CYS A 97 -1.34 -11.64 -2.23
N PRO A 98 -0.27 -12.45 -2.46
CA PRO A 98 -0.10 -13.70 -1.72
C PRO A 98 0.08 -13.48 -0.21
N SER A 99 0.84 -12.45 0.18
CA SER A 99 1.05 -12.11 1.59
C SER A 99 -0.25 -11.75 2.29
N LEU A 100 -1.11 -10.94 1.67
CA LEU A 100 -2.43 -10.59 2.21
C LEU A 100 -3.34 -11.82 2.32
N SER A 101 -3.31 -12.73 1.35
CA SER A 101 -4.10 -13.98 1.41
C SER A 101 -3.62 -14.88 2.57
N ILE A 102 -2.31 -14.97 2.81
CA ILE A 102 -1.74 -15.68 3.98
C ILE A 102 -2.22 -15.02 5.28
N ILE A 103 -2.13 -13.69 5.39
CA ILE A 103 -2.57 -12.94 6.58
C ILE A 103 -4.07 -13.17 6.83
N ALA A 104 -4.90 -13.06 5.78
CA ALA A 104 -6.32 -13.33 5.84
C ALA A 104 -6.61 -14.77 6.30
N SER A 105 -5.86 -15.75 5.80
CA SER A 105 -6.00 -17.16 6.19
C SER A 105 -5.66 -17.40 7.67
N VAL A 106 -4.61 -16.74 8.18
CA VAL A 106 -4.17 -16.84 9.58
C VAL A 106 -5.19 -16.18 10.50
N LEU A 107 -5.70 -15.01 10.12
CA LEU A 107 -6.72 -14.27 10.87
C LEU A 107 -8.14 -14.81 10.66
N ARG A 108 -8.32 -15.81 9.79
CA ARG A 108 -9.62 -16.37 9.38
C ARG A 108 -10.59 -15.32 8.83
N LEU A 109 -10.03 -14.31 8.15
CA LEU A 109 -10.76 -13.27 7.44
C LEU A 109 -10.97 -13.68 5.98
N SER A 110 -12.07 -13.21 5.37
CA SER A 110 -12.19 -13.26 3.92
C SER A 110 -11.31 -12.17 3.30
N GLU A 111 -10.81 -12.38 2.08
CA GLU A 111 -9.94 -11.42 1.39
C GLU A 111 -10.60 -10.03 1.26
N ASN A 112 -11.90 -9.99 0.97
CA ASN A 112 -12.69 -8.75 0.93
C ASN A 112 -12.64 -7.96 2.25
N ILE A 113 -12.65 -8.66 3.38
CA ILE A 113 -12.67 -8.01 4.70
C ILE A 113 -11.26 -7.63 5.13
N ALA A 114 -10.26 -8.46 4.81
CA ALA A 114 -8.87 -8.10 5.01
C ALA A 114 -8.51 -6.80 4.24
N GLY A 115 -9.03 -6.64 3.01
CA GLY A 115 -8.91 -5.39 2.25
C GLY A 115 -9.61 -4.21 2.93
N VAL A 116 -10.88 -4.34 3.29
CA VAL A 116 -11.65 -3.23 3.89
C VAL A 116 -11.19 -2.84 5.30
N THR A 117 -10.45 -3.71 6.00
CA THR A 117 -10.01 -3.45 7.39
C THR A 117 -8.50 -3.28 7.51
N ILE A 118 -7.71 -4.30 7.22
CA ILE A 118 -6.25 -4.31 7.46
C ILE A 118 -5.55 -3.36 6.48
N LEU A 119 -5.91 -3.44 5.21
CA LEU A 119 -5.31 -2.59 4.18
C LEU A 119 -5.74 -1.13 4.34
N ALA A 120 -7.03 -0.89 4.57
CA ALA A 120 -7.55 0.45 4.83
C ALA A 120 -6.95 1.09 6.09
N PHE A 121 -6.84 0.33 7.18
CA PHE A 121 -6.22 0.80 8.43
C PHE A 121 -4.74 1.10 8.22
N GLY A 122 -4.02 0.21 7.54
CA GLY A 122 -2.61 0.44 7.22
C GLY A 122 -2.41 1.76 6.48
N ASN A 123 -3.18 2.00 5.42
CA ASN A 123 -3.06 3.23 4.63
C ASN A 123 -3.37 4.50 5.43
N GLY A 124 -4.42 4.49 6.25
CA GLY A 124 -4.82 5.68 7.02
C GLY A 124 -4.13 5.86 8.38
N SER A 125 -3.30 4.91 8.81
CA SER A 125 -2.67 4.98 10.13
C SER A 125 -1.64 6.10 10.27
N PRO A 126 -0.77 6.39 9.28
CA PRO A 126 0.14 7.53 9.34
C PRO A 126 -0.63 8.84 9.53
N ASP A 127 -1.69 9.05 8.76
CA ASP A 127 -2.52 10.27 8.80
C ASP A 127 -3.18 10.50 10.17
N ILE A 128 -3.60 9.42 10.84
CA ILE A 128 -4.15 9.49 12.20
C ILE A 128 -3.05 9.90 13.20
N PHE A 129 -1.82 9.40 13.03
CA PHE A 129 -0.74 9.74 13.95
C PHE A 129 -0.19 11.15 13.71
N THR A 130 -0.08 11.59 12.45
CA THR A 130 0.34 12.95 12.11
C THR A 130 -0.66 13.97 12.63
N SER A 131 -1.96 13.76 12.40
CA SER A 131 -3.02 14.66 12.89
C SER A 131 -3.10 14.80 14.42
N LEU A 132 -2.59 13.83 15.18
CA LEU A 132 -2.49 13.92 16.65
C LEU A 132 -1.33 14.80 17.12
N VAL A 133 -0.31 14.98 16.29
CA VAL A 133 0.92 15.72 16.61
C VAL A 133 0.94 17.11 15.96
N THR A 134 0.10 17.34 14.94
CA THR A 134 -0.05 18.62 14.24
C THR A 134 -0.51 19.77 15.15
N SER A 135 0.07 20.96 14.93
CA SER A 135 -0.22 22.20 15.66
C SER A 135 -1.66 22.70 15.44
N GLU A 136 -2.16 23.58 16.31
CA GLU A 136 -3.56 24.02 16.23
C GLU A 136 -3.90 24.78 14.94
N ASP A 137 -2.93 25.54 14.43
CA ASP A 137 -3.08 26.42 13.28
C ASP A 137 -3.13 25.68 11.94
N GLU A 138 -2.60 24.45 11.89
CA GLU A 138 -2.51 23.61 10.68
C GLU A 138 -3.65 22.58 10.56
N ARG A 139 -4.42 22.35 11.64
CA ARG A 139 -5.47 21.31 11.66
C ARG A 139 -6.56 21.51 10.61
N LEU A 140 -6.88 22.76 10.27
CA LEU A 140 -7.87 23.06 9.23
C LEU A 140 -7.36 22.62 7.84
N ILE A 141 -6.09 22.85 7.55
CA ILE A 141 -5.46 22.47 6.28
C ILE A 141 -5.46 20.94 6.17
N MET A 142 -4.96 20.26 7.21
CA MET A 142 -4.97 18.79 7.30
C MET A 142 -6.37 18.19 7.11
N PHE A 143 -7.40 18.80 7.72
CA PHE A 143 -8.78 18.35 7.59
C PHE A 143 -9.28 18.46 6.14
N THR A 144 -9.00 19.58 5.47
CA THR A 144 -9.39 19.77 4.07
C THR A 144 -8.64 18.85 3.11
N GLU A 145 -7.38 18.54 3.40
CA GLU A 145 -6.56 17.59 2.65
C GLU A 145 -7.14 16.17 2.72
N LEU A 146 -7.50 15.70 3.93
CA LEU A 146 -8.08 14.37 4.14
C LEU A 146 -9.41 14.18 3.40
N ILE A 147 -10.29 15.19 3.46
CA ILE A 147 -11.56 15.16 2.74
C ILE A 147 -11.33 15.20 1.22
N GLY A 148 -10.42 16.07 0.76
CA GLY A 148 -10.03 16.16 -0.65
C GLY A 148 -9.54 14.82 -1.20
N ALA A 149 -8.65 14.15 -0.45
CA ALA A 149 -8.14 12.82 -0.79
C ALA A 149 -9.28 11.79 -0.89
N GLY A 150 -10.20 11.76 0.08
CA GLY A 150 -11.35 10.85 0.06
C GLY A 150 -12.26 11.04 -1.16
N VAL A 151 -12.58 12.30 -1.50
CA VAL A 151 -13.37 12.65 -2.69
C VAL A 151 -12.63 12.26 -3.97
N PHE A 152 -11.33 12.54 -4.06
CA PHE A 152 -10.52 12.18 -5.21
C PHE A 152 -10.45 10.66 -5.43
N VAL A 153 -10.22 9.89 -4.35
CA VAL A 153 -10.24 8.41 -4.37
C VAL A 153 -11.57 7.88 -4.88
N THR A 154 -12.67 8.38 -4.35
CA THR A 154 -13.99 7.83 -4.70
C THR A 154 -14.48 8.26 -6.08
N ALA A 155 -14.25 9.51 -6.48
CA ALA A 155 -14.72 10.00 -7.78
C ALA A 155 -13.82 9.53 -8.94
N ILE A 156 -12.51 9.77 -8.84
CA ILE A 156 -11.61 9.61 -9.99
C ILE A 156 -10.98 8.22 -9.97
N ILE A 157 -10.53 7.73 -8.83
CA ILE A 157 -9.85 6.42 -8.74
C ILE A 157 -10.85 5.29 -8.91
N ALA A 158 -11.85 5.18 -8.04
CA ALA A 158 -12.82 4.12 -8.13
C ALA A 158 -13.55 4.15 -9.50
N GLY A 159 -13.90 5.34 -9.99
CA GLY A 159 -14.46 5.54 -11.33
C GLY A 159 -13.55 4.99 -12.44
N SER A 160 -12.27 5.37 -12.44
CA SER A 160 -11.30 4.88 -13.45
C SER A 160 -11.13 3.36 -13.42
N VAL A 161 -11.11 2.74 -12.24
CA VAL A 161 -10.92 1.29 -12.11
C VAL A 161 -12.12 0.53 -12.67
N VAL A 162 -13.34 1.01 -12.43
CA VAL A 162 -14.58 0.40 -12.98
C VAL A 162 -14.58 0.44 -14.51
N VAL A 163 -14.09 1.54 -15.11
CA VAL A 163 -14.02 1.71 -16.57
C VAL A 163 -12.89 0.87 -17.19
N CYS A 164 -11.69 0.93 -16.62
CA CYS A 164 -10.51 0.27 -17.18
C CYS A 164 -10.51 -1.25 -16.97
N SER A 165 -11.17 -1.75 -15.92
CA SER A 165 -11.17 -3.18 -15.58
C SER A 165 -12.55 -3.60 -15.08
N PRO A 166 -13.47 -4.06 -15.96
CA PRO A 166 -14.79 -4.48 -15.51
C PRO A 166 -14.70 -5.78 -14.71
N PHE A 167 -15.01 -5.74 -13.41
CA PHE A 167 -15.03 -6.92 -12.53
C PHE A 167 -16.42 -7.14 -11.91
N ARG A 168 -16.71 -8.39 -11.53
CA ARG A 168 -17.98 -8.74 -10.89
C ARG A 168 -17.94 -8.36 -9.41
N LEU A 169 -18.58 -7.25 -9.06
CA LEU A 169 -18.80 -6.85 -7.68
C LEU A 169 -19.85 -7.74 -7.02
N GLN A 170 -19.64 -8.09 -5.75
CA GLN A 170 -20.66 -8.74 -4.93
C GLN A 170 -21.59 -7.67 -4.34
N PRO A 171 -22.87 -7.54 -4.79
CA PRO A 171 -23.70 -6.39 -4.46
C PRO A 171 -23.91 -6.20 -2.96
N ARG A 172 -24.01 -7.31 -2.20
CA ARG A 172 -24.19 -7.31 -0.75
C ARG A 172 -23.08 -6.57 0.03
N TYR A 173 -21.83 -6.65 -0.44
CA TYR A 173 -20.70 -6.03 0.25
C TYR A 173 -20.53 -4.60 -0.21
N PHE A 174 -20.67 -4.37 -1.52
CA PHE A 174 -20.61 -3.05 -2.10
C PHE A 174 -21.68 -2.11 -1.55
N VAL A 175 -22.95 -2.54 -1.49
CA VAL A 175 -24.05 -1.70 -0.97
C VAL A 175 -23.83 -1.34 0.49
N ARG A 176 -23.39 -2.29 1.33
CA ARG A 176 -23.02 -2.01 2.72
C ARG A 176 -21.96 -0.90 2.77
N ASP A 177 -20.85 -1.09 2.08
CA ASP A 177 -19.70 -0.16 2.15
C ASP A 177 -20.08 1.22 1.60
N ALA A 178 -20.81 1.28 0.49
CA ALA A 178 -21.32 2.53 -0.09
C ALA A 178 -22.30 3.25 0.83
N CYS A 179 -23.24 2.53 1.48
CA CYS A 179 -24.19 3.15 2.41
C CYS A 179 -23.49 3.76 3.62
N PHE A 180 -22.53 3.06 4.23
CA PHE A 180 -21.77 3.61 5.37
C PHE A 180 -20.90 4.79 4.95
N TYR A 181 -20.29 4.73 3.76
CA TYR A 181 -19.51 5.84 3.22
C TYR A 181 -20.38 7.10 2.99
N ILE A 182 -21.53 6.95 2.33
CA ILE A 182 -22.46 8.07 2.10
C ILE A 182 -22.97 8.63 3.44
N LEU A 183 -23.32 7.76 4.39
CA LEU A 183 -23.74 8.18 5.73
C LEU A 183 -22.66 9.01 6.43
N ALA A 184 -21.41 8.55 6.40
CA ALA A 184 -20.29 9.26 7.00
C ALA A 184 -20.02 10.60 6.30
N ALA A 185 -20.05 10.62 4.96
CA ALA A 185 -19.85 11.84 4.18
C ALA A 185 -20.93 12.89 4.48
N CYS A 186 -22.21 12.50 4.48
CA CYS A 186 -23.31 13.40 4.83
C CYS A 186 -23.21 13.89 6.28
N TRP A 187 -22.80 13.04 7.21
CA TRP A 187 -22.61 13.42 8.61
C TRP A 187 -21.47 14.44 8.76
N ILE A 188 -20.33 14.23 8.11
CA ILE A 188 -19.22 15.19 8.10
C ILE A 188 -19.66 16.52 7.49
N SER A 189 -20.37 16.50 6.35
CA SER A 189 -20.90 17.72 5.73
C SER A 189 -21.86 18.48 6.64
N TYR A 190 -22.66 17.77 7.45
CA TYR A 190 -23.53 18.39 8.45
C TYR A 190 -22.73 19.06 9.56
N VAL A 191 -21.76 18.36 10.16
CA VAL A 191 -20.91 18.89 11.25
C VAL A 191 -20.08 20.10 10.81
N VAL A 192 -19.58 20.09 9.57
CA VAL A 192 -18.80 21.21 9.04
C VAL A 192 -19.67 22.44 8.71
N GLY A 193 -20.97 22.25 8.50
CA GLY A 193 -21.87 23.32 8.07
C GLY A 193 -22.03 24.48 9.07
N ASP A 194 -21.82 24.20 10.36
CA ASP A 194 -21.98 25.18 11.44
C ASP A 194 -20.66 25.83 11.88
N ASP A 195 -19.55 25.57 11.17
CA ASP A 195 -18.18 26.05 11.42
C ASP A 195 -17.61 25.77 12.84
N VAL A 196 -18.34 25.02 13.67
CA VAL A 196 -18.00 24.68 15.06
C VAL A 196 -18.23 23.20 15.28
N VAL A 197 -17.21 22.48 15.77
CA VAL A 197 -17.29 21.04 16.06
C VAL A 197 -17.46 20.82 17.56
N HIS A 198 -18.59 20.23 17.95
CA HIS A 198 -18.86 19.83 19.32
C HIS A 198 -18.31 18.44 19.64
N LEU A 199 -17.97 18.18 20.91
CA LEU A 199 -17.42 16.89 21.36
C LEU A 199 -18.34 15.70 21.02
N TRP A 200 -19.66 15.88 21.12
CA TRP A 200 -20.63 14.83 20.82
C TRP A 200 -20.67 14.47 19.32
N GLU A 201 -20.37 15.42 18.44
CA GLU A 201 -20.25 15.21 16.99
C GLU A 201 -18.97 14.45 16.64
N ALA A 202 -17.87 14.75 17.33
CA ALA A 202 -16.64 13.97 17.21
C ALA A 202 -16.82 12.52 17.70
N LEU A 203 -17.51 12.33 18.84
CA LEU A 203 -17.84 11.01 19.37
C LEU A 203 -18.78 10.23 18.45
N SER A 204 -19.74 10.91 17.79
CA SER A 204 -20.63 10.24 16.83
C SER A 204 -19.90 9.78 15.57
N CYS A 205 -18.90 10.53 15.08
CA CYS A 205 -18.02 10.09 13.99
C CYS A 205 -17.30 8.77 14.32
N ILE A 206 -16.74 8.66 15.55
CA ILE A 206 -16.11 7.42 16.02
C ILE A 206 -17.13 6.29 16.12
N LEU A 207 -18.34 6.58 16.63
CA LEU A 207 -19.41 5.60 16.75
C LEU A 207 -19.81 5.02 15.38
N ILE A 208 -19.95 5.86 14.35
CA ILE A 208 -20.26 5.42 12.98
C ILE A 208 -19.21 4.43 12.48
N TYR A 209 -17.92 4.73 12.70
CA TYR A 209 -16.83 3.82 12.33
C TYR A 209 -16.86 2.49 13.08
N VAL A 210 -17.09 2.52 14.40
CA VAL A 210 -17.22 1.29 15.21
C VAL A 210 -18.41 0.44 14.75
N LEU A 211 -19.56 1.07 14.48
CA LEU A 211 -20.75 0.41 13.94
C LEU A 211 -20.46 -0.25 12.59
N PHE A 212 -19.76 0.44 11.70
CA PHE A 212 -19.31 -0.11 10.43
C PHE A 212 -18.48 -1.39 10.62
N ILE A 213 -17.47 -1.38 11.49
CA ILE A 213 -16.64 -2.55 11.78
C ILE A 213 -17.48 -3.70 12.34
N VAL A 214 -18.40 -3.42 13.27
CA VAL A 214 -19.31 -4.44 13.84
C VAL A 214 -20.18 -5.06 12.76
N VAL A 215 -20.72 -4.28 11.83
CA VAL A 215 -21.52 -4.79 10.70
C VAL A 215 -20.65 -5.65 9.77
N VAL A 216 -19.44 -5.21 9.43
CA VAL A 216 -18.49 -5.98 8.61
C VAL A 216 -18.20 -7.35 9.25
N VAL A 217 -17.83 -7.37 10.53
CA VAL A 217 -17.49 -8.59 11.27
C VAL A 217 -18.71 -9.50 11.47
N SER A 218 -19.88 -8.93 11.75
CA SER A 218 -21.12 -9.71 11.92
C SER A 218 -21.54 -10.38 10.61
N MET A 219 -21.45 -9.68 9.47
CA MET A 219 -21.71 -10.25 8.14
C MET A 219 -20.73 -11.37 7.80
N GLN A 220 -19.45 -11.21 8.13
CA GLN A 220 -18.46 -12.27 7.98
C GLN A 220 -18.81 -13.52 8.79
N LYS A 221 -19.18 -13.33 10.04
CA LYS A 221 -19.55 -14.42 10.94
C LYS A 221 -20.79 -15.13 10.42
N ALA A 222 -21.75 -14.38 9.88
CA ALA A 222 -22.96 -14.93 9.26
C ALA A 222 -22.64 -15.74 8.00
N GLU A 223 -21.78 -15.23 7.11
CA GLU A 223 -21.32 -15.95 5.92
C GLU A 223 -20.56 -17.22 6.29
N ASN A 224 -19.56 -17.12 7.17
CA ASN A 224 -18.81 -18.28 7.66
C ASN A 224 -19.71 -19.34 8.30
N ARG A 225 -20.79 -18.92 8.99
CA ARG A 225 -21.80 -19.85 9.52
C ARG A 225 -22.61 -20.50 8.40
N ARG A 226 -23.02 -19.75 7.37
CA ARG A 226 -23.76 -20.27 6.21
C ARG A 226 -22.92 -21.28 5.43
N ASP A 227 -21.65 -20.99 5.18
CA ASP A 227 -20.73 -21.90 4.48
C ASP A 227 -20.48 -23.19 5.27
N ARG A 228 -20.29 -23.08 6.59
CA ARG A 228 -20.20 -24.25 7.46
C ARG A 228 -21.48 -25.08 7.46
N ARG A 229 -22.65 -24.45 7.38
CA ARG A 229 -23.94 -25.16 7.28
C ARG A 229 -24.08 -25.85 5.93
N ASN A 230 -23.69 -25.18 4.84
CA ASN A 230 -23.73 -25.74 3.49
C ASN A 230 -22.74 -26.90 3.29
N LYS A 231 -21.53 -26.82 3.88
CA LYS A 231 -20.56 -27.94 3.87
C LYS A 231 -21.02 -29.14 4.73
N ARG A 232 -21.92 -28.92 5.70
CA ARG A 232 -22.51 -30.00 6.53
C ARG A 232 -23.69 -30.70 5.84
N MET A 233 -24.30 -30.09 4.84
CA MET A 233 -25.31 -30.77 4.02
C MET A 233 -24.59 -31.43 2.84
N PRO A 234 -24.62 -32.77 2.68
CA PRO A 234 -24.10 -33.40 1.48
C PRO A 234 -24.83 -32.79 0.28
N ARG A 235 -24.08 -32.19 -0.66
CA ARG A 235 -24.62 -31.74 -1.95
C ARG A 235 -24.89 -32.99 -2.79
N LEU A 236 -25.93 -33.73 -2.43
CA LEU A 236 -26.50 -34.75 -3.29
C LEU A 236 -27.22 -34.00 -4.41
N GLN A 237 -26.77 -34.23 -5.64
CA GLN A 237 -27.35 -33.65 -6.85
C GLN A 237 -28.80 -34.11 -7.06
N ASP A 238 -29.21 -35.18 -6.37
CA ASP A 238 -30.54 -35.76 -6.45
C ASP A 238 -31.50 -35.15 -5.41
N PRO A 239 -32.58 -34.45 -5.83
CA PRO A 239 -33.55 -33.84 -4.93
C PRO A 239 -34.30 -34.86 -4.07
N GLU A 240 -34.38 -36.13 -4.49
CA GLU A 240 -35.01 -37.21 -3.73
C GLU A 240 -34.17 -37.68 -2.55
N VAL A 241 -32.84 -37.79 -2.73
CA VAL A 241 -31.95 -38.22 -1.65
C VAL A 241 -31.79 -37.10 -0.61
N LEU A 242 -31.83 -35.83 -1.02
CA LEU A 242 -31.87 -34.71 -0.09
C LEU A 242 -33.16 -34.72 0.76
N ARG A 243 -34.31 -35.04 0.15
CA ARG A 243 -35.58 -35.21 0.88
C ARG A 243 -35.48 -36.37 1.87
N ALA A 244 -35.00 -37.54 1.45
CA ALA A 244 -34.80 -38.70 2.32
C ALA A 244 -33.83 -38.41 3.49
N PHE A 245 -32.75 -37.64 3.26
CA PHE A 245 -31.83 -37.21 4.32
C PHE A 245 -32.48 -36.26 5.34
N VAL A 246 -33.34 -35.33 4.87
CA VAL A 246 -34.10 -34.42 5.74
C VAL A 246 -35.18 -35.16 6.52
N GLU A 247 -35.84 -36.15 5.89
CA GLU A 247 -36.83 -37.03 6.50
C GLU A 247 -36.21 -37.84 7.64
N ASN A 248 -35.08 -38.52 7.38
CA ASN A 248 -34.35 -39.30 8.40
C ASN A 248 -33.92 -38.44 9.59
N ARG A 249 -33.59 -37.17 9.34
CA ARG A 249 -33.20 -36.23 10.39
C ARG A 249 -34.38 -35.76 11.25
N ARG A 250 -35.61 -35.79 10.73
CA ARG A 250 -36.83 -35.49 11.51
C ARG A 250 -37.25 -36.68 12.38
N SER A 251 -36.98 -37.90 11.93
CA SER A 251 -37.29 -39.13 12.67
C SER A 251 -36.32 -39.40 13.82
N ASP A 252 -35.07 -38.94 13.73
CA ASP A 252 -34.05 -39.23 14.74
C ASP A 252 -33.95 -38.13 15.81
N SER A 253 -34.90 -38.15 16.76
CA SER A 253 -34.87 -37.35 17.98
C SER A 253 -33.88 -37.93 18.99
N GLY A 254 -32.56 -37.78 18.79
CA GLY A 254 -31.62 -38.02 19.90
C GLY A 254 -30.16 -38.44 19.62
N ALA A 255 -29.72 -38.68 18.38
CA ALA A 255 -28.33 -39.14 18.18
C ALA A 255 -27.30 -37.97 18.18
N PRO A 256 -26.18 -38.06 18.93
CA PRO A 256 -25.11 -37.07 18.86
C PRO A 256 -24.38 -37.15 17.52
N LEU A 257 -24.18 -36.00 16.88
CA LEU A 257 -23.38 -35.86 15.64
C LEU A 257 -22.03 -36.60 15.73
N PRO A 258 -21.61 -37.33 14.69
CA PRO A 258 -20.20 -37.66 14.53
C PRO A 258 -19.44 -36.34 14.48
N ARG A 259 -18.47 -36.15 15.39
CA ARG A 259 -17.57 -35.00 15.32
C ARG A 259 -16.87 -35.08 13.97
N PRO A 260 -17.00 -34.08 13.07
CA PRO A 260 -16.24 -34.11 11.83
C PRO A 260 -14.77 -34.13 12.21
N LEU A 261 -14.01 -35.08 11.64
CA LEU A 261 -12.56 -35.04 11.70
C LEU A 261 -12.14 -33.62 11.30
N ARG A 262 -11.42 -32.98 12.21
CA ARG A 262 -11.01 -31.59 12.15
C ARG A 262 -10.17 -31.40 10.87
N SER A 263 -10.78 -30.97 9.76
CA SER A 263 -10.04 -30.61 8.55
C SER A 263 -9.34 -29.27 8.78
N ARG A 264 -8.22 -29.32 9.50
CA ARG A 264 -7.20 -28.28 9.42
C ARG A 264 -6.62 -28.36 8.00
N ALA A 265 -6.58 -27.22 7.30
CA ALA A 265 -5.80 -26.98 6.08
C ALA A 265 -6.33 -27.50 4.72
N PHE A 266 -7.62 -27.76 4.53
CA PHE A 266 -8.15 -28.25 3.24
C PHE A 266 -8.67 -27.18 2.26
N ASP A 267 -8.71 -25.89 2.64
CA ASP A 267 -9.28 -24.85 1.75
C ASP A 267 -8.28 -24.36 0.68
N VAL A 268 -6.98 -24.35 0.99
CA VAL A 268 -5.92 -24.02 0.01
C VAL A 268 -5.71 -25.19 -0.95
N GLN A 269 -5.68 -26.43 -0.44
CA GLN A 269 -5.51 -27.62 -1.27
C GLN A 269 -6.71 -27.84 -2.20
N ALA A 270 -7.94 -27.64 -1.72
CA ALA A 270 -9.13 -27.75 -2.57
C ALA A 270 -9.25 -26.62 -3.59
N LYS A 271 -8.85 -25.39 -3.25
CA LYS A 271 -8.79 -24.28 -4.23
C LYS A 271 -7.68 -24.51 -5.27
N LEU A 272 -6.55 -25.08 -4.84
CA LEU A 272 -5.43 -25.46 -5.71
C LEU A 272 -5.80 -26.62 -6.63
N ASP A 273 -6.48 -27.66 -6.14
CA ASP A 273 -6.96 -28.78 -6.95
C ASP A 273 -8.00 -28.34 -7.98
N VAL A 274 -8.89 -27.40 -7.61
CA VAL A 274 -9.86 -26.81 -8.55
C VAL A 274 -9.18 -25.90 -9.58
N ALA A 275 -8.12 -25.16 -9.19
CA ALA A 275 -7.33 -24.37 -10.12
C ALA A 275 -6.53 -25.26 -11.09
N ILE A 276 -5.89 -26.32 -10.59
CA ILE A 276 -5.16 -27.32 -11.39
C ILE A 276 -6.12 -28.01 -12.35
N THR A 277 -7.31 -28.43 -11.89
CA THR A 277 -8.30 -29.10 -12.75
C THR A 277 -8.80 -28.16 -13.85
N ARG A 278 -8.99 -26.87 -13.55
CA ARG A 278 -9.37 -25.86 -14.54
C ARG A 278 -8.26 -25.54 -15.54
N GLU A 279 -7.00 -25.55 -15.12
CA GLU A 279 -5.86 -25.37 -16.01
C GLU A 279 -5.68 -26.60 -16.91
N VAL A 280 -5.87 -27.82 -16.39
CA VAL A 280 -5.86 -29.07 -17.16
C VAL A 280 -7.04 -29.14 -18.15
N GLU A 281 -8.23 -28.66 -17.78
CA GLU A 281 -9.36 -28.52 -18.70
C GLU A 281 -9.09 -27.44 -19.77
N ARG A 282 -8.38 -26.36 -19.43
CA ARG A 282 -7.90 -25.35 -20.40
C ARG A 282 -6.89 -25.91 -21.39
N GLU A 283 -5.95 -26.71 -20.90
CA GLU A 283 -4.95 -27.41 -21.73
C GLU A 283 -5.61 -28.50 -22.59
N GLY A 284 -6.62 -29.19 -22.07
CA GLY A 284 -7.40 -30.20 -22.80
C GLY A 284 -8.35 -29.62 -23.85
N ALA A 285 -8.96 -28.46 -23.59
CA ALA A 285 -9.82 -27.78 -24.56
C ALA A 285 -9.03 -27.08 -25.69
N ALA A 286 -7.76 -26.74 -25.44
CA ALA A 286 -6.84 -26.24 -26.46
C ALA A 286 -6.18 -27.35 -27.31
N ALA A 287 -6.35 -28.63 -26.93
CA ALA A 287 -5.69 -29.76 -27.58
C ALA A 287 -6.32 -30.22 -28.92
N THR A 288 -7.39 -29.57 -29.39
CA THR A 288 -7.91 -29.74 -30.76
C THR A 288 -7.41 -28.64 -31.69
N GLY A 289 -6.08 -28.52 -31.81
CA GLY A 289 -5.46 -27.59 -32.76
C GLY A 289 -4.04 -27.16 -32.38
N SER A 290 -3.04 -27.85 -32.92
CA SER A 290 -1.60 -27.55 -32.84
C SER A 290 -0.98 -27.61 -31.44
N VAL A 291 -0.26 -28.70 -31.19
CA VAL A 291 0.63 -28.90 -30.04
C VAL A 291 1.72 -27.82 -30.07
N LEU A 292 1.56 -26.76 -29.27
CA LEU A 292 2.71 -25.97 -28.82
C LEU A 292 3.47 -26.83 -27.78
N PRO A 293 4.81 -26.88 -27.82
CA PRO A 293 5.57 -27.56 -26.78
C PRO A 293 5.30 -26.89 -25.42
N PRO A 294 5.38 -27.63 -24.30
CA PRO A 294 5.21 -27.06 -22.97
C PRO A 294 6.17 -25.86 -22.81
N PRO A 295 5.76 -24.80 -22.08
CA PRO A 295 6.64 -23.65 -21.86
C PRO A 295 7.96 -24.15 -21.26
N PRO A 296 9.12 -23.63 -21.73
CA PRO A 296 10.40 -24.06 -21.21
C PRO A 296 10.43 -23.78 -19.71
N SER A 297 10.46 -24.85 -18.90
CA SER A 297 10.85 -24.75 -17.50
C SER A 297 12.33 -24.37 -17.48
N THR A 298 12.62 -23.08 -17.48
CA THR A 298 13.94 -22.60 -17.06
C THR A 298 14.08 -22.97 -15.59
N SER A 299 14.65 -24.15 -15.34
CA SER A 299 14.86 -24.71 -14.01
C SER A 299 15.57 -23.70 -13.13
N ARG A 300 14.99 -23.32 -11.99
CA ARG A 300 15.60 -22.39 -11.03
C ARG A 300 17.02 -22.87 -10.71
N PRO A 301 18.06 -22.03 -10.87
CA PRO A 301 19.44 -22.46 -10.67
C PRO A 301 19.65 -22.84 -9.20
N ARG A 302 20.22 -24.03 -8.95
CA ARG A 302 20.49 -24.53 -7.59
C ARG A 302 21.79 -23.97 -7.03
N GLY A 303 21.79 -23.63 -5.74
CA GLY A 303 22.97 -23.21 -4.98
C GLY A 303 22.81 -21.84 -4.33
N LEU A 304 23.42 -21.64 -3.17
CA LEU A 304 23.17 -20.50 -2.27
C LEU A 304 23.28 -19.12 -2.95
N VAL A 305 24.37 -18.87 -3.67
CA VAL A 305 24.66 -17.58 -4.30
C VAL A 305 23.94 -17.43 -5.65
N ARG A 306 23.76 -18.53 -6.38
CA ARG A 306 23.05 -18.51 -7.67
C ARG A 306 21.56 -18.28 -7.50
N GLU A 307 20.95 -18.92 -6.50
CA GLU A 307 19.56 -18.66 -6.09
C GLU A 307 19.41 -17.19 -5.69
N PHE A 308 20.35 -16.63 -4.91
CA PHE A 308 20.32 -15.21 -4.53
C PHE A 308 20.29 -14.27 -5.73
N PHE A 309 21.24 -14.36 -6.66
CA PHE A 309 21.27 -13.44 -7.81
C PHE A 309 20.09 -13.66 -8.77
N TYR A 310 19.59 -14.89 -8.87
CA TYR A 310 18.40 -15.18 -9.67
C TYR A 310 17.15 -14.53 -9.08
N ASP A 311 16.94 -14.68 -7.76
CA ASP A 311 15.76 -14.14 -7.07
C ASP A 311 15.84 -12.63 -6.82
N ALA A 312 17.05 -12.08 -6.66
CA ALA A 312 17.29 -10.64 -6.48
C ALA A 312 17.33 -9.88 -7.81
N SER A 313 17.40 -10.55 -8.96
CA SER A 313 17.39 -9.86 -10.25
C SER A 313 16.00 -9.26 -10.55
N PRO A 314 15.91 -7.94 -10.81
CA PRO A 314 14.64 -7.31 -11.18
C PRO A 314 14.23 -7.59 -12.62
N ILE A 315 15.16 -8.04 -13.47
CA ILE A 315 14.92 -8.31 -14.89
C ILE A 315 14.95 -9.82 -15.11
N ASN A 316 13.83 -10.35 -15.61
CA ASN A 316 13.77 -11.72 -16.11
C ASN A 316 14.39 -11.77 -17.52
N LEU A 317 15.42 -12.61 -17.70
CA LEU A 317 16.17 -12.74 -18.95
C LEU A 317 15.30 -13.23 -20.12
N ASP A 318 14.30 -14.08 -19.85
CA ASP A 318 13.40 -14.61 -20.87
C ASP A 318 12.43 -13.53 -21.37
N GLU A 319 11.93 -12.71 -20.45
CA GLU A 319 11.08 -11.56 -20.75
C GLU A 319 11.88 -10.48 -21.48
N TRP A 320 13.11 -10.23 -21.05
CA TRP A 320 14.04 -9.30 -21.70
C TRP A 320 14.27 -9.66 -23.16
N ARG A 321 14.57 -10.93 -23.47
CA ARG A 321 14.83 -11.37 -24.85
C ARG A 321 13.63 -11.15 -25.77
N ARG A 322 12.41 -11.40 -25.28
CA ARG A 322 11.17 -11.31 -26.06
C ARG A 322 10.61 -9.88 -26.17
N SER A 323 11.11 -8.96 -25.36
CA SER A 323 10.58 -7.60 -25.26
C SER A 323 11.04 -6.67 -26.38
N LYS A 324 10.13 -5.79 -26.81
CA LYS A 324 10.40 -4.66 -27.71
C LYS A 324 11.43 -3.69 -27.10
N PRO A 325 12.18 -2.91 -27.90
CA PRO A 325 13.19 -1.98 -27.38
C PRO A 325 12.62 -0.92 -26.41
N THR A 326 11.39 -0.47 -26.62
CA THR A 326 10.71 0.47 -25.70
C THR A 326 10.47 -0.14 -24.32
N VAL A 327 10.02 -1.41 -24.29
CA VAL A 327 9.83 -2.16 -23.05
C VAL A 327 11.18 -2.42 -22.38
N LYS A 328 12.23 -2.73 -23.14
CA LYS A 328 13.60 -2.88 -22.61
C LYS A 328 14.10 -1.60 -21.92
N LEU A 329 13.89 -0.43 -22.52
CA LEU A 329 14.23 0.85 -21.89
C LEU A 329 13.49 1.03 -20.55
N LEU A 330 12.18 0.73 -20.52
CA LEU A 330 11.37 0.78 -19.31
C LEU A 330 11.87 -0.22 -18.24
N LEU A 331 12.26 -1.43 -18.66
CA LEU A 331 12.83 -2.47 -17.79
C LEU A 331 14.14 -2.03 -17.13
N VAL A 332 15.01 -1.33 -17.86
CA VAL A 332 16.27 -0.79 -17.32
C VAL A 332 15.99 0.38 -16.38
N LEU A 333 15.11 1.30 -16.78
CA LEU A 333 14.77 2.48 -16.00
C LEU A 333 14.17 2.14 -14.62
N ARG A 334 13.36 1.07 -14.56
CA ARG A 334 12.76 0.57 -13.30
C ARG A 334 13.68 -0.33 -12.47
N ALA A 335 14.72 -0.91 -13.09
CA ALA A 335 15.57 -1.92 -12.46
C ALA A 335 16.22 -1.50 -11.13
N PRO A 336 16.84 -0.30 -10.99
CA PRO A 336 17.52 0.05 -9.75
C PRO A 336 16.54 0.11 -8.57
N PHE A 337 15.38 0.71 -8.77
CA PHE A 337 14.35 0.79 -7.75
C PHE A 337 13.78 -0.59 -7.39
N MET A 338 13.48 -1.42 -8.39
CA MET A 338 12.99 -2.78 -8.18
C MET A 338 13.98 -3.67 -7.44
N LEU A 339 15.28 -3.51 -7.71
CA LEU A 339 16.34 -4.22 -6.99
C LEU A 339 16.35 -3.86 -5.50
N VAL A 340 16.25 -2.56 -5.18
CA VAL A 340 16.17 -2.10 -3.78
C VAL A 340 14.95 -2.72 -3.10
N LEU A 341 13.79 -2.71 -3.75
CA LEU A 341 12.58 -3.33 -3.20
C LEU A 341 12.74 -4.84 -2.96
N GLN A 342 13.32 -5.57 -3.90
CA GLN A 342 13.54 -7.01 -3.78
C GLN A 342 14.51 -7.35 -2.63
N LEU A 343 15.50 -6.49 -2.37
CA LEU A 343 16.46 -6.69 -1.28
C LEU A 343 15.88 -6.28 0.09
N CYS A 344 14.99 -5.30 0.14
CA CYS A 344 14.46 -4.73 1.37
C CYS A 344 13.14 -5.36 1.83
N VAL A 345 12.32 -5.88 0.91
CA VAL A 345 10.99 -6.41 1.22
C VAL A 345 10.99 -7.93 1.11
N PRO A 346 10.72 -8.66 2.22
CA PRO A 346 10.64 -10.11 2.16
C PRO A 346 9.42 -10.56 1.37
N VAL A 347 9.65 -11.44 0.40
CA VAL A 347 8.62 -11.92 -0.52
C VAL A 347 8.30 -13.36 -0.23
N VAL A 348 7.03 -13.64 0.06
CA VAL A 348 6.50 -15.01 0.18
C VAL A 348 5.55 -15.24 -0.99
N ASN A 349 5.97 -16.03 -1.97
CA ASN A 349 5.15 -16.38 -3.11
C ASN A 349 4.79 -17.86 -3.08
N GLU A 350 3.54 -18.21 -2.79
CA GLU A 350 3.08 -19.60 -2.71
C GLU A 350 3.11 -20.33 -4.06
N THR A 351 3.05 -19.60 -5.18
CA THR A 351 3.02 -20.17 -6.53
C THR A 351 4.42 -20.47 -7.10
N ALA A 352 5.47 -19.94 -6.47
CA ALA A 352 6.86 -20.16 -6.90
C ALA A 352 7.47 -21.43 -6.29
N GLU A 353 8.46 -22.03 -6.97
CA GLU A 353 9.25 -23.14 -6.41
C GLU A 353 9.82 -22.77 -5.02
N LYS A 354 9.81 -23.73 -4.09
CA LYS A 354 10.15 -23.56 -2.67
C LYS A 354 9.37 -22.43 -1.97
N ARG A 355 8.17 -22.04 -2.43
CA ARG A 355 7.39 -20.89 -1.94
C ARG A 355 8.18 -19.57 -1.94
N GLY A 356 9.12 -19.42 -2.88
CA GLY A 356 10.02 -18.28 -2.95
C GLY A 356 11.13 -18.27 -1.88
N TRP A 357 11.33 -19.37 -1.13
CA TRP A 357 12.42 -19.46 -0.16
C TRP A 357 13.78 -19.38 -0.86
N SER A 358 14.58 -18.41 -0.43
CA SER A 358 15.96 -18.18 -0.87
C SER A 358 16.77 -17.78 0.35
N LYS A 359 17.65 -18.67 0.82
CA LYS A 359 18.25 -18.55 2.16
C LYS A 359 19.00 -17.23 2.34
N LEU A 360 19.89 -16.90 1.39
CA LEU A 360 20.71 -15.69 1.48
C LEU A 360 19.87 -14.41 1.35
N LEU A 361 18.91 -14.40 0.42
CA LEU A 361 18.02 -13.26 0.21
C LEU A 361 17.15 -12.99 1.43
N ASN A 362 16.55 -14.03 2.02
CA ASN A 362 15.73 -13.89 3.22
C ASN A 362 16.55 -13.44 4.44
N CYS A 363 17.80 -13.89 4.58
CA CYS A 363 18.68 -13.39 5.64
C CYS A 363 19.04 -11.92 5.44
N ALA A 364 19.31 -11.50 4.19
CA ALA A 364 19.54 -10.10 3.85
C ALA A 364 18.31 -9.24 4.11
N GLN A 365 17.11 -9.71 3.73
CA GLN A 365 15.84 -9.03 3.98
C GLN A 365 15.58 -8.88 5.48
N ILE A 366 15.75 -9.92 6.29
CA ILE A 366 15.59 -9.84 7.75
C ILE A 366 16.51 -8.78 8.39
N TRP A 367 17.69 -8.58 7.82
CA TRP A 367 18.63 -7.57 8.26
C TRP A 367 18.28 -6.15 7.76
N LEU A 368 17.97 -6.01 6.46
CA LEU A 368 17.67 -4.73 5.80
C LEU A 368 16.30 -4.15 6.19
N THR A 369 15.28 -4.99 6.29
CA THR A 369 13.88 -4.56 6.46
C THR A 369 13.69 -3.62 7.65
N PRO A 370 14.17 -3.93 8.87
CA PRO A 370 13.92 -3.07 10.01
C PRO A 370 14.73 -1.77 9.93
N LEU A 371 15.91 -1.79 9.30
CA LEU A 371 16.70 -0.57 9.07
C LEU A 371 15.97 0.37 8.11
N VAL A 372 15.41 -0.15 7.01
CA VAL A 372 14.59 0.62 6.08
C VAL A 372 13.35 1.19 6.78
N ALA A 373 12.67 0.39 7.60
CA ALA A 373 11.51 0.86 8.36
C ALA A 373 11.87 2.02 9.30
N LEU A 374 13.02 1.97 9.98
CA LEU A 374 13.48 3.07 10.84
C LEU A 374 13.83 4.33 10.05
N CYS A 375 14.46 4.19 8.88
CA CYS A 375 14.74 5.33 8.01
C CYS A 375 13.45 5.99 7.51
N VAL A 376 12.48 5.19 7.06
CA VAL A 376 11.19 5.67 6.54
C VAL A 376 10.34 6.33 7.63
N LEU A 377 10.38 5.80 8.85
CA LEU A 377 9.64 6.39 10.00
C LEU A 377 10.38 7.56 10.64
N GLU A 378 11.51 8.00 10.08
CA GLU A 378 12.38 9.05 10.63
C GLU A 378 12.86 8.80 12.08
N LEU A 379 12.83 7.54 12.53
CA LEU A 379 13.26 7.13 13.87
C LEU A 379 14.76 6.84 13.95
N TRP A 380 15.55 7.32 12.99
CA TRP A 380 16.99 7.08 12.89
C TRP A 380 17.77 7.73 14.04
N ASP A 381 17.35 8.92 14.49
CA ASP A 381 17.95 9.65 15.60
C ASP A 381 17.33 9.30 16.98
N ALA A 382 16.28 8.48 17.00
CA ALA A 382 15.62 8.08 18.24
C ALA A 382 16.55 7.26 19.14
N ARG A 383 16.45 7.46 20.47
CA ARG A 383 17.27 6.77 21.47
C ARG A 383 16.39 6.00 22.46
N LEU A 384 16.78 4.77 22.78
CA LEU A 384 16.21 3.97 23.85
C LEU A 384 17.16 4.03 25.06
N GLY A 385 16.91 5.01 25.94
CA GLY A 385 17.83 5.32 27.03
C GLY A 385 19.20 5.78 26.49
N PRO A 386 20.33 5.12 26.84
CA PRO A 386 21.65 5.51 26.36
C PRO A 386 21.99 4.99 24.95
N VAL A 387 21.20 4.07 24.38
CA VAL A 387 21.55 3.39 23.12
C VAL A 387 20.76 3.98 21.94
N PRO A 388 21.42 4.34 20.83
CA PRO A 388 20.74 4.70 19.59
C PRO A 388 19.88 3.54 19.08
N LEU A 389 18.62 3.83 18.73
CA LEU A 389 17.65 2.81 18.33
C LEU A 389 18.11 2.08 17.06
N MET A 390 18.72 2.79 16.11
CA MET A 390 19.33 2.20 14.91
C MET A 390 20.39 1.14 15.24
N LEU A 391 21.27 1.40 16.21
CA LEU A 391 22.31 0.45 16.62
C LEU A 391 21.69 -0.78 17.28
N ALA A 392 20.69 -0.59 18.14
CA ALA A 392 19.99 -1.69 18.80
C ALA A 392 19.31 -2.61 17.78
N PHE A 393 18.56 -2.05 16.82
CA PHE A 393 17.93 -2.82 15.76
C PHE A 393 18.96 -3.51 14.87
N PHE A 394 20.02 -2.82 14.45
CA PHE A 394 21.10 -3.41 13.68
C PHE A 394 21.71 -4.65 14.35
N CYS A 395 22.07 -4.56 15.63
CA CYS A 395 22.65 -5.69 16.37
C CYS A 395 21.66 -6.84 16.51
N CYS A 396 20.40 -6.54 16.86
CA CYS A 396 19.34 -7.54 17.01
C CYS A 396 19.05 -8.26 15.69
N THR A 397 18.88 -7.53 14.58
CA THR A 397 18.57 -8.13 13.29
C THR A 397 19.75 -8.91 12.73
N THR A 398 20.98 -8.46 12.96
CA THR A 398 22.19 -9.22 12.62
C THR A 398 22.25 -10.54 13.37
N ALA A 399 22.00 -10.54 14.68
CA ALA A 399 21.97 -11.77 15.48
C ALA A 399 20.87 -12.74 15.01
N ILE A 400 19.67 -12.24 14.72
CA ILE A 400 18.55 -13.04 14.19
C ILE A 400 18.88 -13.60 12.80
N ALA A 401 19.44 -12.79 11.90
CA ALA A 401 19.82 -13.21 10.56
C ALA A 401 20.90 -14.31 10.60
N LEU A 402 21.92 -14.18 11.47
CA LEU A 402 22.95 -15.19 11.67
C LEU A 402 22.36 -16.48 12.26
N LEU A 403 21.49 -16.39 13.26
CA LEU A 403 20.83 -17.55 13.86
C LEU A 403 19.99 -18.30 12.82
N ILE A 404 19.20 -17.57 12.01
CA ILE A 404 18.42 -18.15 10.92
C ILE A 404 19.32 -18.77 9.86
N PHE A 405 20.41 -18.11 9.50
CA PHE A 405 21.38 -18.64 8.56
C PHE A 405 22.02 -19.94 9.07
N CYS A 406 22.35 -20.05 10.35
CA CYS A 406 22.94 -21.27 10.93
C CYS A 406 21.91 -22.40 11.11
N THR A 407 20.64 -22.08 11.42
CA THR A 407 19.62 -23.08 11.76
C THR A 407 18.83 -23.60 10.56
N THR A 408 18.82 -22.89 9.43
CA THR A 408 18.04 -23.28 8.24
C THR A 408 18.83 -23.99 7.15
N ALA A 409 18.14 -24.87 6.43
CA ALA A 409 18.66 -25.51 5.23
C ALA A 409 18.25 -24.76 3.96
N VAL A 410 19.02 -24.93 2.89
CA VAL A 410 18.78 -24.30 1.57
C VAL A 410 17.56 -24.93 0.86
N ASP A 411 17.30 -26.22 1.09
CA ASP A 411 16.27 -26.98 0.38
C ASP A 411 14.97 -27.19 1.17
N ARG A 412 14.94 -26.77 2.45
CA ARG A 412 13.78 -26.94 3.32
C ARG A 412 13.22 -25.60 3.76
N ILE A 413 11.92 -25.41 3.49
CA ILE A 413 11.17 -24.22 3.90
C ILE A 413 11.06 -24.20 5.43
N PRO A 414 11.45 -23.11 6.11
CA PRO A 414 11.30 -22.99 7.56
C PRO A 414 9.84 -22.81 7.97
N LYS A 415 9.49 -23.26 9.18
CA LYS A 415 8.11 -23.16 9.71
C LYS A 415 7.64 -21.71 9.88
N TYR A 416 8.56 -20.79 10.14
CA TYR A 416 8.29 -19.36 10.30
C TYR A 416 8.27 -18.59 8.97
N HIS A 417 8.37 -19.27 7.81
CA HIS A 417 8.28 -18.61 6.49
C HIS A 417 7.01 -17.78 6.35
N ASN A 418 5.90 -18.22 6.96
CA ASN A 418 4.65 -17.46 6.96
C ASN A 418 4.76 -16.13 7.75
N ALA A 419 5.64 -16.03 8.75
CA ALA A 419 5.87 -14.77 9.48
C ALA A 419 6.54 -13.72 8.60
N LEU A 420 7.38 -14.13 7.64
CA LEU A 420 7.98 -13.23 6.66
C LEU A 420 6.92 -12.62 5.73
N ALA A 421 5.77 -13.27 5.52
CA ALA A 421 4.66 -12.67 4.78
C ALA A 421 4.07 -11.44 5.51
N PHE A 422 3.99 -11.48 6.85
CA PHE A 422 3.53 -10.34 7.66
C PHE A 422 4.54 -9.19 7.62
N VAL A 423 5.83 -9.51 7.82
CA VAL A 423 6.91 -8.52 7.74
C VAL A 423 6.98 -7.90 6.34
N GLY A 424 6.85 -8.73 5.30
CA GLY A 424 6.84 -8.31 3.90
C GLY A 424 5.68 -7.38 3.58
N PHE A 425 4.49 -7.70 4.08
CA PHE A 425 3.31 -6.85 3.94
C PHE A 425 3.50 -5.47 4.57
N LEU A 426 3.93 -5.41 5.84
CA LEU A 426 4.13 -4.13 6.54
C LEU A 426 5.23 -3.29 5.88
N THR A 427 6.33 -3.93 5.49
CA THR A 427 7.46 -3.24 4.84
C THR A 427 7.05 -2.73 3.46
N ALA A 428 6.33 -3.53 2.68
CA ALA A 428 5.81 -3.10 1.39
C ALA A 428 4.90 -1.88 1.54
N MET A 429 4.05 -1.84 2.58
CA MET A 429 3.21 -0.69 2.88
C MET A 429 4.02 0.56 3.23
N LEU A 430 5.04 0.43 4.09
CA LEU A 430 5.94 1.53 4.44
C LEU A 430 6.68 2.08 3.23
N VAL A 431 7.13 1.22 2.30
CA VAL A 431 7.82 1.69 1.10
C VAL A 431 6.85 2.38 0.13
N VAL A 432 5.59 1.94 0.01
CA VAL A 432 4.59 2.70 -0.76
C VAL A 432 4.40 4.09 -0.16
N TYR A 433 4.25 4.16 1.17
CA TYR A 433 4.11 5.41 1.88
C TYR A 433 5.30 6.35 1.62
N ALA A 434 6.53 5.84 1.77
CA ALA A 434 7.75 6.59 1.51
C ALA A 434 7.81 7.18 0.09
N VAL A 435 7.44 6.39 -0.93
CA VAL A 435 7.48 6.84 -2.33
C VAL A 435 6.32 7.82 -2.62
N ALA A 436 5.17 7.63 -2.00
CA ALA A 436 4.06 8.57 -2.09
C ALA A 436 4.43 9.93 -1.47
N GLN A 437 5.12 9.94 -0.32
CA GLN A 437 5.65 11.17 0.28
C GLN A 437 6.63 11.89 -0.65
N GLU A 438 7.56 11.18 -1.29
CA GLU A 438 8.45 11.79 -2.29
C GLU A 438 7.67 12.44 -3.44
N VAL A 439 6.63 11.78 -3.93
CA VAL A 439 5.75 12.34 -4.97
C VAL A 439 5.04 13.59 -4.48
N MET A 440 4.51 13.57 -3.26
CA MET A 440 3.83 14.70 -2.63
C MET A 440 4.76 15.90 -2.49
N ALA A 441 5.97 15.68 -1.99
CA ALA A 441 6.93 16.75 -1.80
C ALA A 441 7.37 17.42 -3.11
N VAL A 442 7.48 16.65 -4.18
CA VAL A 442 7.73 17.20 -5.52
C VAL A 442 6.53 18.01 -6.01
N LEU A 443 5.30 17.52 -5.79
CA LEU A 443 4.07 18.24 -6.16
C LEU A 443 3.91 19.56 -5.40
N GLU A 444 4.21 19.57 -4.10
CA GLU A 444 4.23 20.79 -3.28
C GLU A 444 5.22 21.81 -3.81
N CYS A 445 6.45 21.35 -4.07
CA CYS A 445 7.48 22.21 -4.64
C CYS A 445 7.07 22.81 -6.00
N VAL A 446 6.37 22.04 -6.86
CA VAL A 446 5.80 22.56 -8.12
C VAL A 446 4.68 23.57 -7.85
N GLY A 447 3.86 23.32 -6.83
CA GLY A 447 2.83 24.23 -6.33
C GLY A 447 3.39 25.59 -5.94
N PHE A 448 4.39 25.59 -5.06
CA PHE A 448 5.11 26.80 -4.64
C PHE A 448 5.73 27.52 -5.83
N ALA A 449 6.35 26.79 -6.76
CA ALA A 449 6.93 27.37 -7.97
C ALA A 449 5.88 27.96 -8.93
N SER A 450 4.63 27.51 -8.86
CA SER A 450 3.54 28.00 -9.72
C SER A 450 2.71 29.11 -9.06
N GLY A 451 2.95 29.44 -7.79
CA GLY A 451 2.19 30.45 -7.03
C GLY A 451 0.74 30.05 -6.76
N ILE A 452 0.46 28.74 -6.69
CA ILE A 452 -0.86 28.20 -6.33
C ILE A 452 -0.99 28.27 -4.80
N SER A 453 -2.15 28.69 -4.28
CA SER A 453 -2.39 28.74 -2.84
C SER A 453 -2.44 27.35 -2.21
N ASP A 454 -2.00 27.21 -0.96
CA ASP A 454 -2.00 25.93 -0.22
C ASP A 454 -3.37 25.27 -0.16
N ALA A 455 -4.44 26.07 -0.08
CA ALA A 455 -5.81 25.55 -0.11
C ALA A 455 -6.16 24.90 -1.47
N MET A 456 -5.74 25.50 -2.59
CA MET A 456 -5.94 24.90 -3.92
C MET A 456 -5.01 23.69 -4.12
N LEU A 457 -3.79 23.76 -3.60
CA LEU A 457 -2.81 22.68 -3.63
C LEU A 457 -3.32 21.45 -2.88
N GLY A 458 -3.79 21.65 -1.64
CA GLY A 458 -4.38 20.66 -0.74
C GLY A 458 -5.55 19.90 -1.35
N ILE A 459 -6.50 20.64 -1.94
CA ILE A 459 -7.71 20.06 -2.53
C ILE A 459 -7.44 19.31 -3.85
N THR A 460 -6.36 19.66 -4.58
CA THR A 460 -6.11 19.12 -5.93
C THR A 460 -4.88 18.24 -6.03
N LEU A 461 -3.68 18.81 -5.89
CA LEU A 461 -2.41 18.11 -6.15
C LEU A 461 -1.99 17.23 -4.97
N LEU A 462 -2.21 17.68 -3.73
CA LEU A 462 -1.89 16.90 -2.53
C LEU A 462 -2.87 15.75 -2.32
N ALA A 463 -4.18 16.06 -2.41
CA ALA A 463 -5.22 15.05 -2.46
C ALA A 463 -4.93 13.98 -3.52
N TRP A 464 -4.43 14.38 -4.70
CA TRP A 464 -4.05 13.45 -5.76
C TRP A 464 -2.84 12.59 -5.39
N GLY A 465 -1.73 13.18 -4.96
CA GLY A 465 -0.49 12.46 -4.68
C GLY A 465 -0.63 11.46 -3.51
N ASN A 466 -1.29 11.85 -2.41
CA ASN A 466 -1.60 10.95 -1.29
C ASN A 466 -2.43 9.75 -1.76
N SER A 467 -3.36 10.01 -2.67
CA SER A 467 -4.23 8.99 -3.21
C SER A 467 -3.55 8.07 -4.24
N VAL A 468 -2.41 8.46 -4.81
CA VAL A 468 -1.64 7.61 -5.74
C VAL A 468 -1.00 6.44 -4.99
N GLY A 469 -0.51 6.65 -3.75
CA GLY A 469 -0.07 5.57 -2.87
C GLY A 469 -1.18 4.54 -2.62
N GLY A 470 -2.39 5.01 -2.33
CA GLY A 470 -3.58 4.18 -2.21
C GLY A 470 -3.96 3.46 -3.51
N ARG A 471 -3.82 4.10 -4.68
CA ARG A 471 -4.08 3.50 -6.00
C ARG A 471 -3.22 2.28 -6.30
N GLY A 472 -1.93 2.33 -5.96
CA GLY A 472 -1.01 1.21 -6.18
C GLY A 472 -1.46 -0.03 -5.42
N LEU A 473 -1.88 0.15 -4.17
CA LEU A 473 -2.38 -0.90 -3.27
C LEU A 473 -3.76 -1.44 -3.72
N VAL A 474 -4.69 -0.55 -4.10
CA VAL A 474 -6.05 -0.91 -4.52
C VAL A 474 -6.08 -1.56 -5.90
N SER A 475 -5.34 -1.03 -6.88
CA SER A 475 -5.22 -1.64 -8.22
C SER A 475 -4.58 -3.02 -8.14
N CYS A 476 -3.56 -3.19 -7.28
CA CYS A 476 -2.94 -4.49 -7.04
C CYS A 476 -3.94 -5.51 -6.49
N TRP A 477 -4.78 -5.09 -5.53
CA TRP A 477 -5.81 -5.97 -4.93
C TRP A 477 -6.92 -6.35 -5.91
N ILE A 478 -7.40 -5.41 -6.72
CA ILE A 478 -8.48 -5.67 -7.71
C ILE A 478 -7.97 -6.53 -8.87
N LEU A 479 -6.72 -6.35 -9.31
CA LEU A 479 -6.12 -7.13 -10.39
C LEU A 479 -5.54 -8.48 -9.93
N GLY A 480 -5.12 -8.62 -8.67
CA GLY A 480 -4.57 -9.86 -8.11
C GLY A 480 -5.62 -10.90 -7.67
N VAL A 481 -6.91 -10.54 -7.64
CA VAL A 481 -8.04 -11.46 -7.43
C VAL A 481 -8.52 -12.09 -8.75
N ARG A 482 -8.01 -11.64 -9.90
CA ARG A 482 -8.11 -12.35 -11.18
C ARG A 482 -6.95 -13.30 -11.36
#